data_AF-A0A0G0UJ87-F1
#
_entry.id   AF-A0A0G0UJ87-F1
#
_cell.length_a   1.000
_cell.length_b   1.000
_cell.length_c   1.000
_cell.angle_alpha   90.00
_cell.angle_beta   90.00
_cell.angle_gamma   90.00
#
_symmetry.space_group_name_H-M   'P 1'
#
loop_
_entity.id
_entity.type
_entity.pdbx_description
1 polymer ?
#
loop_
_entity_poly.entity_id
_entity_poly.type
_entity_poly.pdbx_seq_one_letter_code
_entity_poly.pdbx_strand_id
1 'polypeptide(L)'
;MFTPNGIVHRLLTKLAFENLLHPFQPFIIGQRLIAPKLALLYNIPLIFYGENQAEYGNRFEENDIPTMNEEFFAHRITLNNLYLGGISAKTLVREKKIAITDLNPYLPIPYSEIKKHHIKVHYLGYYLKWDPQENYYYSVENTGFVANNQRTEGSYSKYSSIDDKIDPFHYYTTLIKFGIGRATYDASQEIRNGKITREEGVALVRRYDQEFPAKYFKEFLEYIDINENTFWKHIDSGRSSHLWKKRAGKWRLSHRVS
;
A
#
# COMPACT_ATOMS: atom_id res chain seq x y z
N MET A 1 -6.30 13.83 -11.14
CA MET A 1 -6.58 12.78 -10.14
C MET A 1 -7.57 11.80 -10.76
N PHE A 2 -7.30 10.49 -10.73
CA PHE A 2 -8.17 9.46 -11.30
C PHE A 2 -9.08 8.89 -10.21
N THR A 3 -10.38 8.79 -10.46
CA THR A 3 -11.34 8.22 -9.50
C THR A 3 -12.01 7.00 -10.14
N PRO A 4 -11.76 5.77 -9.65
CA PRO A 4 -12.46 4.59 -10.15
C PRO A 4 -13.94 4.63 -9.73
N ASN A 5 -14.75 3.73 -10.30
CA ASN A 5 -16.11 3.52 -9.82
C ASN A 5 -16.10 3.18 -8.31
N GLY A 6 -16.67 4.08 -7.50
CA GLY A 6 -16.61 4.00 -6.04
C GLY A 6 -17.33 2.77 -5.45
N ILE A 7 -18.37 2.27 -6.12
CA ILE A 7 -19.09 1.05 -5.69
C ILE A 7 -18.18 -0.16 -5.88
N VAL A 8 -17.51 -0.24 -7.04
CA VAL A 8 -16.58 -1.33 -7.36
C VAL A 8 -15.33 -1.27 -6.49
N HIS A 9 -14.74 -0.08 -6.30
CA HIS A 9 -13.56 0.07 -5.43
C HIS A 9 -13.87 -0.33 -3.98
N ARG A 10 -15.03 0.06 -3.47
CA ARG A 10 -15.52 -0.33 -2.14
C ARG A 10 -15.67 -1.84 -2.01
N LEU A 11 -16.30 -2.49 -2.98
CA LEU A 11 -16.44 -3.95 -3.00
C LEU A 11 -15.08 -4.65 -3.06
N LEU A 12 -14.15 -4.19 -3.91
CA LEU A 12 -12.81 -4.75 -3.99
C LEU A 12 -12.04 -4.58 -2.66
N THR A 13 -12.21 -3.45 -1.99
CA THR A 13 -11.62 -3.19 -0.66
C THR A 13 -12.15 -4.17 0.37
N LYS A 14 -13.48 -4.40 0.41
CA LYS A 14 -14.12 -5.41 1.27
C LYS A 14 -13.55 -6.80 1.01
N LEU A 15 -13.53 -7.23 -0.25
CA LEU A 15 -13.03 -8.55 -0.62
C LEU A 15 -11.55 -8.71 -0.28
N ALA A 16 -10.74 -7.68 -0.51
CA ALA A 16 -9.32 -7.72 -0.16
C ALA A 16 -9.09 -7.77 1.35
N PHE A 17 -9.94 -7.13 2.16
CA PHE A 17 -9.91 -7.28 3.61
C PHE A 17 -10.33 -8.69 4.04
N GLU A 18 -11.49 -9.18 3.59
CA GLU A 18 -12.07 -10.44 4.04
C GLU A 18 -11.23 -11.66 3.64
N ASN A 19 -10.70 -11.66 2.40
CA ASN A 19 -9.98 -12.81 1.84
C ASN A 19 -8.48 -12.78 2.06
N LEU A 20 -7.87 -11.58 2.09
CA LEU A 20 -6.40 -11.42 2.11
C LEU A 20 -5.88 -10.66 3.32
N LEU A 21 -6.79 -10.11 4.14
CA LEU A 21 -6.48 -9.15 5.19
C LEU A 21 -5.59 -8.03 4.64
N HIS A 22 -5.98 -7.46 3.50
CA HIS A 22 -5.26 -6.42 2.79
C HIS A 22 -6.23 -5.40 2.16
N PRO A 23 -6.89 -4.53 2.95
CA PRO A 23 -7.91 -3.61 2.43
C PRO A 23 -7.36 -2.67 1.34
N PHE A 24 -6.06 -2.35 1.38
CA PHE A 24 -5.41 -1.41 0.48
C PHE A 24 -4.99 -1.99 -0.89
N GLN A 25 -5.23 -3.29 -1.13
CA GLN A 25 -4.77 -3.96 -2.35
C GLN A 25 -5.30 -3.28 -3.63
N PRO A 26 -6.61 -2.94 -3.73
CA PRO A 26 -7.14 -2.33 -4.95
C PRO A 26 -6.47 -0.98 -5.26
N PHE A 27 -6.12 -0.20 -4.23
CA PHE A 27 -5.39 1.05 -4.38
C PHE A 27 -3.99 0.81 -4.96
N ILE A 28 -3.20 -0.12 -4.38
CA ILE A 28 -1.83 -0.42 -4.84
C ILE A 28 -1.83 -0.90 -6.30
N ILE A 29 -2.77 -1.78 -6.66
CA ILE A 29 -2.93 -2.25 -8.04
C ILE A 29 -3.27 -1.08 -8.97
N GLY A 30 -4.27 -0.27 -8.61
CA GLY A 30 -4.68 0.89 -9.41
C GLY A 30 -3.54 1.90 -9.59
N GLN A 31 -2.82 2.23 -8.52
CA GLN A 31 -1.69 3.17 -8.53
C GLN A 31 -0.61 2.76 -9.54
N ARG A 32 -0.28 1.46 -9.62
CA ARG A 32 0.72 0.96 -10.58
C ARG A 32 0.23 0.96 -12.03
N LEU A 33 -1.08 0.84 -12.24
CA LEU A 33 -1.66 0.68 -13.58
C LEU A 33 -2.10 1.99 -14.23
N ILE A 34 -2.56 2.97 -13.45
CA ILE A 34 -3.19 4.17 -13.99
C ILE A 34 -2.20 5.06 -14.74
N ALA A 35 -1.00 5.32 -14.22
CA ALA A 35 -0.07 6.22 -14.91
C ALA A 35 0.39 5.64 -16.26
N PRO A 36 0.80 4.36 -16.37
CA PRO A 36 1.08 3.74 -17.67
C PRO A 36 -0.12 3.76 -18.63
N LYS A 37 -1.35 3.65 -18.14
CA LYS A 37 -2.56 3.70 -18.98
C LYS A 37 -2.78 5.09 -19.56
N LEU A 38 -2.62 6.12 -18.74
CA LEU A 38 -2.71 7.50 -19.18
C LEU A 38 -1.57 7.84 -20.15
N ALA A 39 -0.38 7.35 -19.88
CA ALA A 39 0.76 7.48 -20.79
C ALA A 39 0.47 6.86 -22.17
N LEU A 40 -0.13 5.67 -22.21
CA LEU A 40 -0.58 5.06 -23.46
C LEU A 40 -1.65 5.92 -24.16
N LEU A 41 -2.66 6.39 -23.42
CA LEU A 41 -3.75 7.20 -23.97
C LEU A 41 -3.27 8.51 -24.60
N TYR A 42 -2.30 9.17 -23.95
CA TYR A 42 -1.79 10.48 -24.36
C TYR A 42 -0.47 10.40 -25.14
N ASN A 43 -0.02 9.20 -25.50
CA ASN A 43 1.23 8.96 -26.21
C ASN A 43 2.46 9.58 -25.49
N ILE A 44 2.53 9.41 -24.17
CA ILE A 44 3.65 9.86 -23.34
C ILE A 44 4.59 8.67 -23.10
N PRO A 45 5.83 8.68 -23.61
CA PRO A 45 6.72 7.52 -23.52
C PRO A 45 7.45 7.41 -22.18
N LEU A 46 7.44 8.45 -21.34
CA LEU A 46 8.27 8.52 -20.13
C LEU A 46 7.44 8.87 -18.90
N ILE A 47 7.58 8.06 -17.86
CA ILE A 47 6.95 8.24 -16.55
C ILE A 47 8.04 8.18 -15.48
N PHE A 48 7.92 9.02 -14.45
CA PHE A 48 8.71 8.92 -13.23
C PHE A 48 7.81 8.60 -12.03
N TYR A 49 8.13 7.53 -11.31
CA TYR A 49 7.65 7.25 -9.97
C TYR A 49 8.69 7.71 -8.95
N GLY A 50 8.30 7.88 -7.68
CA GLY A 50 9.20 8.36 -6.64
C GLY A 50 10.28 7.34 -6.27
N GLU A 51 9.95 6.52 -5.28
CA GLU A 51 10.80 5.45 -4.77
C GLU A 51 10.82 4.21 -5.67
N ASN A 52 11.89 3.43 -5.51
CA ASN A 52 11.87 2.03 -5.88
C ASN A 52 11.32 1.20 -4.70
N GLN A 53 10.57 0.15 -4.99
CA GLN A 53 10.02 -0.78 -4.00
C GLN A 53 11.08 -1.53 -3.17
N ALA A 54 12.33 -1.55 -3.61
CA ALA A 54 13.49 -2.04 -2.83
C ALA A 54 13.70 -1.24 -1.53
N GLU A 55 13.25 0.02 -1.48
CA GLU A 55 13.28 0.83 -0.26
C GLU A 55 12.43 0.28 0.89
N TYR A 56 11.46 -0.59 0.55
CA TYR A 56 10.46 -1.11 1.48
C TYR A 56 10.42 -2.64 1.55
N GLY A 57 11.57 -3.29 1.35
CA GLY A 57 11.75 -4.72 1.64
C GLY A 57 11.75 -5.67 0.44
N ASN A 58 11.82 -5.14 -0.79
CA ASN A 58 12.18 -5.96 -1.96
C ASN A 58 13.71 -6.14 -2.04
N ARG A 59 14.17 -6.85 -3.08
CA ARG A 59 15.60 -7.13 -3.28
C ARG A 59 16.38 -5.83 -3.43
N PHE A 60 17.46 -5.70 -2.66
CA PHE A 60 18.26 -4.47 -2.63
C PHE A 60 18.85 -4.14 -4.00
N GLU A 61 19.24 -5.15 -4.77
CA GLU A 61 19.82 -5.02 -6.11
C GLU A 61 18.86 -4.38 -7.12
N GLU A 62 17.54 -4.38 -6.84
CA GLU A 62 16.57 -3.67 -7.68
C GLU A 62 16.79 -2.15 -7.65
N ASN A 63 17.43 -1.59 -6.60
CA ASN A 63 17.79 -0.17 -6.56
C ASN A 63 18.83 0.21 -7.63
N ASP A 64 19.59 -0.74 -8.18
CA ASP A 64 20.56 -0.49 -9.26
C ASP A 64 19.90 -0.47 -10.64
N ILE A 65 18.59 -0.70 -10.72
CA ILE A 65 17.82 -0.69 -11.96
C ILE A 65 16.96 0.59 -12.00
N PRO A 66 17.18 1.50 -12.97
CA PRO A 66 16.44 2.77 -13.03
C PRO A 66 14.96 2.62 -13.38
N THR A 67 14.58 1.49 -13.99
CA THR A 67 13.25 1.26 -14.54
C THR A 67 12.46 0.23 -13.73
N MET A 68 11.16 0.49 -13.57
CA MET A 68 10.22 -0.50 -13.05
C MET A 68 10.11 -1.68 -14.03
N ASN A 69 10.12 -2.91 -13.50
CA ASN A 69 9.83 -4.10 -14.29
C ASN A 69 8.42 -3.97 -14.93
N GLU A 70 8.34 -4.14 -16.24
CA GLU A 70 7.10 -4.04 -17.02
C GLU A 70 6.01 -4.97 -16.49
N GLU A 71 6.35 -6.12 -15.87
CA GLU A 71 5.40 -7.05 -15.27
C GLU A 71 4.49 -6.41 -14.21
N PHE A 72 4.92 -5.31 -13.59
CA PHE A 72 4.11 -4.59 -12.60
C PHE A 72 2.96 -3.80 -13.21
N PHE A 73 3.02 -3.48 -14.51
CA PHE A 73 1.99 -2.66 -15.17
C PHE A 73 1.52 -3.18 -16.54
N ALA A 74 2.21 -4.16 -17.09
CA ALA A 74 1.92 -4.79 -18.35
C ALA A 74 1.92 -6.31 -18.20
N HIS A 75 0.92 -6.95 -18.79
CA HIS A 75 0.82 -8.40 -18.72
C HIS A 75 0.08 -8.97 -19.91
N ARG A 76 0.39 -10.22 -20.27
CA ARG A 76 -0.48 -11.08 -21.10
C ARG A 76 -1.64 -11.70 -20.29
N ILE A 77 -2.08 -11.06 -19.21
CA ILE A 77 -3.16 -11.59 -18.37
C ILE A 77 -4.48 -11.50 -19.14
N THR A 78 -5.21 -12.60 -19.15
CA THR A 78 -6.64 -12.62 -19.50
C THR A 78 -7.46 -12.57 -18.21
N LEU A 79 -8.75 -12.25 -18.30
CA LEU A 79 -9.64 -12.26 -17.14
C LEU A 79 -9.66 -13.59 -16.35
N ASN A 80 -9.21 -14.69 -16.97
CA ASN A 80 -9.15 -16.00 -16.32
C ASN A 80 -8.05 -16.09 -15.25
N ASN A 81 -6.97 -15.31 -15.36
CA ASN A 81 -5.81 -15.40 -14.47
C ASN A 81 -5.62 -14.12 -13.63
N LEU A 82 -6.56 -13.18 -13.70
CA LEU A 82 -6.54 -11.97 -12.89
C LEU A 82 -7.29 -12.21 -11.58
N TYR A 83 -6.65 -11.89 -10.45
CA TYR A 83 -7.27 -11.93 -9.12
C TYR A 83 -7.25 -10.54 -8.49
N LEU A 84 -8.41 -10.11 -7.98
CA LEU A 84 -8.60 -8.85 -7.27
C LEU A 84 -9.36 -9.15 -5.97
N GLY A 85 -8.84 -8.68 -4.83
CA GLY A 85 -9.42 -8.97 -3.53
C GLY A 85 -9.49 -10.47 -3.20
N GLY A 86 -8.56 -11.27 -3.73
CA GLY A 86 -8.53 -12.73 -3.56
C GLY A 86 -9.53 -13.50 -4.42
N ILE A 87 -10.24 -12.83 -5.33
CA ILE A 87 -11.26 -13.43 -6.20
C ILE A 87 -10.89 -13.23 -7.67
N SER A 88 -11.20 -14.22 -8.51
CA SER A 88 -10.96 -14.10 -9.95
C SER A 88 -11.80 -12.99 -10.59
N ALA A 89 -11.25 -12.26 -11.55
CA ALA A 89 -11.98 -11.24 -12.30
C ALA A 89 -13.21 -11.81 -13.03
N LYS A 90 -13.14 -13.08 -13.45
CA LYS A 90 -14.28 -13.81 -14.01
C LYS A 90 -15.44 -13.94 -13.02
N THR A 91 -15.16 -14.30 -11.76
CA THR A 91 -16.16 -14.37 -10.69
C THR A 91 -16.75 -12.98 -10.40
N LEU A 92 -15.91 -11.94 -10.37
CA LEU A 92 -16.37 -10.55 -10.19
C LEU A 92 -17.39 -10.14 -11.27
N VAL A 93 -17.11 -10.45 -12.53
CA VAL A 93 -18.03 -10.12 -13.64
C VAL A 93 -19.30 -10.98 -13.59
N ARG A 94 -19.17 -12.30 -13.43
CA ARG A 94 -20.29 -13.25 -13.56
C ARG A 94 -21.21 -13.27 -12.35
N GLU A 95 -20.64 -13.32 -11.15
CA GLU A 95 -21.36 -13.55 -9.90
C GLU A 95 -21.62 -12.23 -9.17
N LYS A 96 -20.63 -11.33 -9.11
CA LYS A 96 -20.79 -10.01 -8.48
C LYS A 96 -21.37 -8.95 -9.43
N LYS A 97 -21.67 -9.32 -10.69
CA LYS A 97 -22.30 -8.47 -11.72
C LYS A 97 -21.57 -7.16 -11.97
N ILE A 98 -20.25 -7.15 -11.79
CA ILE A 98 -19.42 -5.97 -12.09
C ILE A 98 -19.25 -5.85 -13.60
N ALA A 99 -19.51 -4.66 -14.15
CA ALA A 99 -19.23 -4.43 -15.57
C ALA A 99 -17.72 -4.49 -15.82
N ILE A 100 -17.31 -5.13 -16.91
CA ILE A 100 -15.89 -5.26 -17.25
C ILE A 100 -15.19 -3.90 -17.35
N THR A 101 -15.92 -2.88 -17.82
CA THR A 101 -15.45 -1.50 -17.92
C THR A 101 -15.11 -0.88 -16.58
N ASP A 102 -15.81 -1.27 -15.50
CA ASP A 102 -15.50 -0.79 -14.14
C ASP A 102 -14.23 -1.43 -13.59
N LEU A 103 -13.77 -2.56 -14.17
CA LEU A 103 -12.50 -3.18 -13.80
C LEU A 103 -11.29 -2.55 -14.50
N ASN A 104 -11.50 -1.73 -15.53
CA ASN A 104 -10.42 -1.10 -16.32
C ASN A 104 -9.29 -0.46 -15.50
N PRO A 105 -9.53 0.20 -14.34
CA PRO A 105 -8.47 0.74 -13.49
C PRO A 105 -7.48 -0.33 -12.98
N TYR A 106 -7.94 -1.57 -12.87
CA TYR A 106 -7.23 -2.70 -12.27
C TYR A 106 -6.76 -3.74 -13.31
N LEU A 107 -6.97 -3.48 -14.61
CA LEU A 107 -6.51 -4.35 -15.68
C LEU A 107 -5.12 -3.94 -16.16
N PRO A 108 -4.15 -4.85 -16.34
CA PRO A 108 -2.84 -4.51 -16.88
C PRO A 108 -2.94 -4.06 -18.35
N ILE A 109 -1.89 -3.39 -18.83
CA ILE A 109 -1.78 -3.01 -20.25
C ILE A 109 -1.24 -4.21 -21.05
N PRO A 110 -1.72 -4.47 -22.28
CA PRO A 110 -1.09 -5.46 -23.13
C PRO A 110 0.36 -5.10 -23.44
N TYR A 111 1.28 -6.06 -23.31
CA TYR A 111 2.71 -5.85 -23.61
C TYR A 111 2.98 -5.27 -25.01
N SER A 112 2.16 -5.63 -26.00
CA SER A 112 2.29 -5.10 -27.36
C SER A 112 2.14 -3.58 -27.40
N GLU A 113 1.26 -3.02 -26.57
CA GLU A 113 1.00 -1.57 -26.53
C GLU A 113 2.16 -0.82 -25.88
N ILE A 114 2.73 -1.35 -24.80
CA ILE A 114 3.92 -0.79 -24.14
C ILE A 114 5.10 -0.71 -25.12
N LYS A 115 5.38 -1.81 -25.83
CA LYS A 115 6.49 -1.86 -26.80
C LYS A 115 6.26 -0.91 -27.97
N LYS A 116 5.04 -0.89 -28.53
CA LYS A 116 4.69 -0.02 -29.65
C LYS A 116 4.88 1.46 -29.33
N HIS A 117 4.49 1.88 -28.12
CA HIS A 117 4.54 3.28 -27.69
C HIS A 117 5.81 3.63 -26.91
N HIS A 118 6.74 2.67 -26.76
CA HIS A 118 8.01 2.85 -26.06
C HIS A 118 7.85 3.40 -24.63
N ILE A 119 6.80 2.98 -23.93
CA ILE A 119 6.49 3.47 -22.58
C ILE A 119 7.51 2.90 -21.58
N LYS A 120 8.18 3.79 -20.85
CA LYS A 120 9.13 3.45 -19.78
C LYS A 120 8.73 4.14 -18.49
N VAL A 121 8.77 3.38 -17.40
CA VAL A 121 8.56 3.88 -16.05
C VAL A 121 9.89 3.85 -15.32
N HIS A 122 10.38 5.01 -14.92
CA HIS A 122 11.61 5.20 -14.17
C HIS A 122 11.31 5.50 -12.69
N TYR A 123 12.26 5.19 -11.82
CA TYR A 123 12.26 5.63 -10.43
C TYR A 123 13.14 6.87 -10.28
N LEU A 124 12.58 7.94 -9.74
CA LEU A 124 13.31 9.18 -9.48
C LEU A 124 14.42 8.95 -8.44
N GLY A 125 14.15 8.08 -7.46
CA GLY A 125 15.11 7.68 -6.43
C GLY A 125 16.39 7.01 -6.95
N TYR A 126 16.42 6.59 -8.21
CA TYR A 126 17.66 6.12 -8.86
C TYR A 126 18.62 7.28 -9.18
N TYR A 127 18.07 8.43 -9.56
CA TYR A 127 18.84 9.59 -10.02
C TYR A 127 19.09 10.60 -8.91
N LEU A 128 18.17 10.68 -7.95
CA LEU A 128 18.24 11.56 -6.80
C LEU A 128 18.23 10.72 -5.52
N LYS A 129 19.02 11.12 -4.52
CA LYS A 129 19.01 10.46 -3.22
C LYS A 129 17.58 10.43 -2.67
N TRP A 130 17.05 9.23 -2.45
CA TRP A 130 15.72 9.07 -1.88
C TRP A 130 15.75 9.23 -0.36
N ASP A 131 15.21 10.35 0.13
CA ASP A 131 15.01 10.62 1.55
C ASP A 131 13.63 11.28 1.76
N PRO A 132 12.60 10.52 2.21
CA PRO A 132 11.25 11.07 2.43
C PRO A 132 11.17 12.24 3.39
N GLN A 133 12.09 12.36 4.35
CA GLN A 133 12.13 13.50 5.25
C GLN A 133 12.58 14.76 4.50
N GLU A 134 13.61 14.65 3.65
CA GLU A 134 14.04 15.76 2.80
C GLU A 134 13.01 16.11 1.73
N ASN A 135 12.35 15.09 1.15
CA ASN A 135 11.23 15.30 0.22
C ASN A 135 10.07 16.06 0.89
N TYR A 136 9.78 15.76 2.15
CA TYR A 136 8.81 16.49 2.95
C TYR A 136 9.23 17.95 3.16
N TYR A 137 10.48 18.21 3.58
CA TYR A 137 10.98 19.57 3.77
C TYR A 137 10.93 20.39 2.49
N TYR A 138 11.41 19.81 1.38
CA TYR A 138 11.32 20.45 0.07
C TYR A 138 9.87 20.79 -0.31
N SER A 139 8.93 19.88 -0.04
CA SER A 139 7.51 20.09 -0.34
C SER A 139 6.90 21.22 0.50
N VAL A 140 7.25 21.33 1.78
CA VAL A 140 6.78 22.43 2.64
C VAL A 140 7.33 23.77 2.19
N GLU A 141 8.61 23.83 1.81
CA GLU A 141 9.27 25.07 1.42
C GLU A 141 8.82 25.58 0.04
N ASN A 142 8.59 24.66 -0.90
CA ASN A 142 8.40 25.00 -2.32
C ASN A 142 6.95 24.86 -2.80
N THR A 143 6.03 24.42 -1.95
CA THR A 143 4.63 24.18 -2.34
C THR A 143 3.66 24.62 -1.24
N GLY A 144 2.36 24.34 -1.43
CA GLY A 144 1.33 24.54 -0.39
C GLY A 144 1.16 23.35 0.55
N PHE A 145 2.13 22.45 0.66
CA PHE A 145 2.03 21.25 1.50
C PHE A 145 1.93 21.63 2.98
N VAL A 146 0.91 21.10 3.66
CA VAL A 146 0.70 21.30 5.09
C VAL A 146 0.68 19.94 5.78
N ALA A 147 1.62 19.73 6.70
CA ALA A 147 1.63 18.54 7.54
C ALA A 147 0.40 18.50 8.45
N ASN A 148 0.01 17.29 8.85
CA ASN A 148 -1.12 17.10 9.72
C ASN A 148 -0.86 17.68 11.13
N ASN A 149 -1.90 18.13 11.81
CA ASN A 149 -1.77 18.68 13.17
C ASN A 149 -1.37 17.59 14.19
N GLN A 150 -1.76 16.34 13.91
CA GLN A 150 -1.53 15.15 14.71
C GLN A 150 -0.72 14.14 13.91
N ARG A 151 -0.03 13.24 14.62
CA ARG A 151 0.65 12.10 14.01
C ARG A 151 -0.34 11.14 13.38
N THR A 152 0.11 10.39 12.39
CA THR A 152 -0.66 9.28 11.82
C THR A 152 -0.61 8.07 12.77
N GLU A 153 -1.74 7.40 12.98
CA GLU A 153 -1.84 6.22 13.84
C GLU A 153 -0.93 5.09 13.31
N GLY A 154 -0.25 4.40 14.22
CA GLY A 154 0.78 3.42 13.88
C GLY A 154 2.15 4.03 13.59
N SER A 155 2.29 5.36 13.60
CA SER A 155 3.54 6.08 13.37
C SER A 155 3.71 7.30 14.30
N TYR A 156 4.90 7.89 14.24
CA TYR A 156 5.26 9.18 14.83
C TYR A 156 5.29 10.32 13.80
N SER A 157 5.20 10.01 12.50
CA SER A 157 5.19 10.99 11.41
C SER A 157 3.85 11.75 11.32
N LYS A 158 3.92 12.96 10.75
CA LYS A 158 2.79 13.86 10.47
C LYS A 158 2.61 14.20 8.99
N TYR A 159 3.50 13.72 8.12
CA TYR A 159 3.56 14.17 6.73
C TYR A 159 3.25 13.07 5.71
N SER A 160 3.36 11.80 6.09
CA SER A 160 3.10 10.69 5.16
C SER A 160 1.64 10.21 5.24
N SER A 161 1.06 9.88 4.08
CA SER A 161 -0.30 9.31 3.90
C SER A 161 -1.38 9.97 4.78
N ILE A 162 -1.49 11.30 4.69
CA ILE A 162 -2.36 12.10 5.55
C ILE A 162 -3.78 12.28 5.01
N ASP A 163 -4.02 11.83 3.77
CA ASP A 163 -5.22 12.05 2.97
C ASP A 163 -6.03 10.78 2.69
N ASP A 164 -5.62 9.62 3.25
CA ASP A 164 -6.31 8.34 3.08
C ASP A 164 -6.78 7.75 4.42
N LYS A 165 -8.07 7.39 4.51
CA LYS A 165 -8.70 6.85 5.73
C LYS A 165 -8.52 5.32 5.89
N ILE A 166 -8.11 4.63 4.84
CA ILE A 166 -7.89 3.18 4.78
C ILE A 166 -6.43 2.84 5.07
N ASP A 167 -5.49 3.72 4.72
CA ASP A 167 -4.05 3.53 4.89
C ASP A 167 -3.63 3.09 6.31
N PRO A 168 -4.16 3.65 7.42
CA PRO A 168 -3.84 3.13 8.76
C PRO A 168 -4.23 1.65 8.97
N PHE A 169 -5.33 1.20 8.35
CA PHE A 169 -5.76 -0.21 8.39
C PHE A 169 -4.87 -1.10 7.51
N HIS A 170 -4.28 -0.57 6.43
CA HIS A 170 -3.25 -1.28 5.68
C HIS A 170 -2.11 -1.69 6.60
N TYR A 171 -1.49 -0.72 7.28
CA TYR A 171 -0.36 -1.00 8.15
C TYR A 171 -0.74 -1.83 9.37
N TYR A 172 -1.94 -1.64 9.94
CA TYR A 172 -2.42 -2.51 11.01
C TYR A 172 -2.56 -3.96 10.53
N THR A 173 -3.15 -4.20 9.35
CA THR A 173 -3.23 -5.57 8.80
C THR A 173 -1.87 -6.15 8.41
N THR A 174 -0.90 -5.32 8.00
CA THR A 174 0.50 -5.71 7.79
C THR A 174 1.15 -6.17 9.09
N LEU A 175 0.96 -5.43 10.19
CA LEU A 175 1.39 -5.85 11.54
C LEU A 175 0.79 -7.21 11.91
N ILE A 176 -0.51 -7.39 11.71
CA ILE A 176 -1.20 -8.64 12.03
C ILE A 176 -0.60 -9.83 11.27
N LYS A 177 -0.32 -9.67 9.97
CA LYS A 177 0.20 -10.75 9.12
C LYS A 177 1.70 -11.03 9.33
N PHE A 178 2.49 -9.99 9.54
CA PHE A 178 3.96 -10.06 9.42
C PHE A 178 4.72 -9.61 10.66
N GLY A 179 4.05 -9.07 11.67
CA GLY A 179 4.66 -8.61 12.92
C GLY A 179 5.40 -7.27 12.82
N ILE A 180 5.29 -6.58 11.69
CA ILE A 180 5.86 -5.24 11.45
C ILE A 180 4.76 -4.26 11.03
N GLY A 181 4.74 -3.08 11.66
CA GLY A 181 3.80 -2.00 11.37
C GLY A 181 4.45 -0.83 10.63
N ARG A 182 3.75 0.30 10.62
CA ARG A 182 4.19 1.51 9.91
C ARG A 182 5.44 2.14 10.53
N ALA A 183 5.50 2.26 11.86
CA ALA A 183 6.67 2.82 12.54
C ALA A 183 7.93 2.01 12.28
N THR A 184 7.83 0.69 12.04
CA THR A 184 8.99 -0.12 11.59
C THR A 184 9.50 0.36 10.24
N TYR A 185 8.63 0.58 9.25
CA TYR A 185 9.05 1.12 7.95
C TYR A 185 9.68 2.50 8.09
N ASP A 186 8.98 3.43 8.76
CA ASP A 186 9.45 4.81 8.94
C ASP A 186 10.81 4.84 9.67
N ALA A 187 10.92 4.16 10.83
CA ALA A 187 12.17 4.15 11.61
C ALA A 187 13.32 3.45 10.89
N SER A 188 13.05 2.36 10.15
CA SER A 188 14.10 1.69 9.37
C SER A 188 14.71 2.61 8.32
N GLN A 189 13.89 3.45 7.70
CA GLN A 189 14.36 4.38 6.69
C GLN A 189 15.12 5.55 7.30
N GLU A 190 14.61 6.12 8.40
CA GLU A 190 15.29 7.19 9.12
C GLU A 190 16.65 6.74 9.68
N ILE A 191 16.79 5.49 10.14
CA ILE A 191 18.08 4.89 10.51
C ILE A 191 19.02 4.82 9.29
N ARG A 192 18.55 4.32 8.15
CA ARG A 192 19.37 4.22 6.92
C ARG A 192 19.83 5.60 6.41
N ASN A 193 19.02 6.64 6.63
CA ASN A 193 19.34 8.01 6.27
C ASN A 193 20.12 8.78 7.36
N GLY A 194 20.46 8.13 8.48
CA GLY A 194 21.25 8.72 9.57
C GLY A 194 20.50 9.78 10.38
N LYS A 195 19.17 9.75 10.38
CA LYS A 195 18.30 10.72 11.07
C LYS A 195 18.05 10.37 12.53
N ILE A 196 18.03 9.07 12.83
CA ILE A 196 17.87 8.53 14.17
C ILE A 196 18.84 7.35 14.38
N THR A 197 19.15 7.03 15.62
CA THR A 197 19.92 5.84 15.97
C THR A 197 19.05 4.58 15.94
N ARG A 198 19.71 3.43 15.99
CA ARG A 198 19.02 2.14 16.08
C ARG A 198 18.17 2.05 17.34
N GLU A 199 18.70 2.53 18.47
CA GLU A 199 18.05 2.50 19.78
C GLU A 199 16.79 3.38 19.79
N GLU A 200 16.87 4.56 19.18
CA GLU A 200 15.74 5.46 18.99
C GLU A 200 14.65 4.80 18.13
N GLY A 201 15.04 4.20 17.01
CA GLY A 201 14.11 3.48 16.15
C GLY A 201 13.41 2.32 16.86
N VAL A 202 14.13 1.53 17.66
CA VAL A 202 13.54 0.46 18.49
C VAL A 202 12.52 1.03 19.48
N ALA A 203 12.83 2.15 20.13
CA ALA A 203 11.92 2.80 21.07
C ALA A 203 10.64 3.30 20.37
N LEU A 204 10.76 3.90 19.19
CA LEU A 204 9.64 4.37 18.38
C LEU A 204 8.75 3.20 17.93
N VAL A 205 9.33 2.12 17.41
CA VAL A 205 8.58 0.91 17.01
C VAL A 205 7.81 0.34 18.19
N ARG A 206 8.46 0.18 19.36
CA ARG A 206 7.79 -0.35 20.57
C ARG A 206 6.62 0.51 21.02
N ARG A 207 6.68 1.82 20.76
CA ARG A 207 5.64 2.77 21.15
C ARG A 207 4.47 2.80 20.17
N TYR A 208 4.73 2.72 18.86
CA TYR A 208 3.72 3.06 17.85
C TYR A 208 3.24 1.88 16.98
N ASP A 209 4.06 0.86 16.70
CA ASP A 209 3.68 -0.15 15.68
C ASP A 209 2.41 -0.93 16.02
N GLN A 210 2.19 -1.21 17.31
CA GLN A 210 1.04 -1.96 17.81
C GLN A 210 -0.18 -1.08 18.14
N GLU A 211 -0.13 0.20 17.80
CA GLU A 211 -1.28 1.09 17.94
C GLU A 211 -2.41 0.69 16.99
N PHE A 212 -3.63 0.65 17.52
CA PHE A 212 -4.82 0.42 16.73
C PHE A 212 -5.29 1.73 16.08
N PRO A 213 -5.60 1.75 14.77
CA PRO A 213 -6.10 2.94 14.08
C PRO A 213 -7.58 3.20 14.41
N ALA A 214 -7.84 3.90 15.51
CA ALA A 214 -9.17 4.16 16.02
C ALA A 214 -9.87 5.33 15.29
N LYS A 215 -9.11 6.31 14.77
CA LYS A 215 -9.63 7.60 14.30
C LYS A 215 -10.73 7.46 13.24
N TYR A 216 -10.56 6.55 12.28
CA TYR A 216 -11.51 6.33 11.17
C TYR A 216 -12.13 4.93 11.20
N PHE A 217 -12.12 4.26 12.35
CA PHE A 217 -12.56 2.86 12.43
C PHE A 217 -14.03 2.69 12.05
N LYS A 218 -14.91 3.57 12.55
CA LYS A 218 -16.33 3.50 12.23
C LYS A 218 -16.58 3.70 10.74
N GLU A 219 -15.94 4.71 10.14
CA GLU A 219 -16.05 5.00 8.71
C GLU A 219 -15.47 3.88 7.85
N PHE A 220 -14.39 3.23 8.28
CA PHE A 220 -13.83 2.09 7.57
C PHE A 220 -14.82 0.91 7.56
N LEU A 221 -15.40 0.58 8.71
CA LEU A 221 -16.41 -0.47 8.82
C LEU A 221 -17.65 -0.19 7.95
N GLU A 222 -18.15 1.05 7.99
CA GLU A 222 -19.24 1.51 7.14
C GLU A 222 -18.86 1.49 5.65
N TYR A 223 -17.62 1.85 5.33
CA TYR A 223 -17.11 1.84 3.96
C TYR A 223 -17.18 0.43 3.38
N ILE A 224 -16.60 -0.56 4.04
CA ILE A 224 -16.60 -1.95 3.55
C ILE A 224 -17.84 -2.76 3.95
N ASP A 225 -18.84 -2.12 4.58
CA ASP A 225 -20.11 -2.74 4.98
C ASP A 225 -19.92 -4.01 5.82
N ILE A 226 -19.18 -3.89 6.92
CA ILE A 226 -19.04 -4.95 7.94
C ILE A 226 -19.26 -4.38 9.33
N ASN A 227 -19.64 -5.23 10.28
CA ASN A 227 -19.68 -4.86 11.69
C ASN A 227 -18.34 -5.14 12.40
N GLU A 228 -18.19 -4.57 13.59
CA GLU A 228 -16.98 -4.69 14.39
C GLU A 228 -16.64 -6.16 14.76
N ASN A 229 -17.63 -7.00 15.05
CA ASN A 229 -17.40 -8.41 15.35
C ASN A 229 -16.78 -9.16 14.16
N THR A 230 -17.28 -8.90 12.94
CA THR A 230 -16.72 -9.44 11.70
C THR A 230 -15.29 -8.96 11.50
N PHE A 231 -15.02 -7.67 11.72
CA PHE A 231 -13.67 -7.12 11.63
C PHE A 231 -12.69 -7.85 12.56
N TRP A 232 -13.03 -7.96 13.85
CA TRP A 232 -12.16 -8.62 14.82
C TRP A 232 -11.97 -10.11 14.52
N LYS A 233 -12.99 -10.79 13.99
CA LYS A 233 -12.87 -12.18 13.53
C LYS A 233 -11.81 -12.33 12.43
N HIS A 234 -11.82 -11.46 11.42
CA HIS A 234 -10.82 -11.49 10.35
C HIS A 234 -9.41 -11.16 10.88
N ILE A 235 -9.30 -10.15 11.75
CA ILE A 235 -8.04 -9.76 12.39
C ILE A 235 -7.46 -10.90 13.25
N ASP A 236 -8.30 -11.59 14.03
CA ASP A 236 -7.88 -12.75 14.82
C ASP A 236 -7.47 -13.93 13.94
N SER A 237 -8.17 -14.19 12.83
CA SER A 237 -7.77 -15.24 11.89
C SER A 237 -6.45 -14.97 11.16
N GLY A 238 -6.07 -13.70 10.99
CA GLY A 238 -4.82 -13.31 10.33
C GLY A 238 -3.57 -13.49 11.20
N ARG A 239 -3.73 -13.72 12.51
CA ARG A 239 -2.61 -13.90 13.43
C ARG A 239 -2.05 -15.30 13.31
N SER A 240 -0.92 -15.43 12.62
CA SER A 240 -0.22 -16.70 12.55
C SER A 240 0.38 -17.08 13.91
N SER A 241 0.29 -18.36 14.28
CA SER A 241 0.71 -18.91 15.58
C SER A 241 2.22 -18.81 15.85
N HIS A 242 3.03 -18.72 14.79
CA HIS A 242 4.47 -18.51 14.94
C HIS A 242 4.81 -17.07 15.36
N LEU A 243 4.01 -16.08 14.93
CA LEU A 243 4.20 -14.67 15.26
C LEU A 243 3.49 -14.24 16.54
N TRP A 244 2.28 -14.75 16.79
CA TRP A 244 1.40 -14.24 17.83
C TRP A 244 1.08 -15.29 18.89
N LYS A 245 1.17 -14.89 20.16
CA LYS A 245 0.74 -15.70 21.32
C LYS A 245 -0.26 -14.92 22.15
N LYS A 246 -1.38 -15.55 22.49
CA LYS A 246 -2.37 -15.00 23.42
C LYS A 246 -1.90 -15.27 24.85
N ARG A 247 -1.62 -14.23 25.63
CA ARG A 247 -1.21 -14.31 27.05
C ARG A 247 -2.09 -13.41 27.89
N ALA A 248 -2.72 -13.96 28.93
CA ALA A 248 -3.67 -13.24 29.79
C ALA A 248 -4.76 -12.48 28.98
N GLY A 249 -5.34 -13.15 27.99
CA GLY A 249 -6.37 -12.57 27.12
C GLY A 249 -5.88 -11.58 26.05
N LYS A 250 -4.60 -11.16 26.08
CA LYS A 250 -4.03 -10.18 25.14
C LYS A 250 -3.10 -10.86 24.13
N TRP A 251 -3.20 -10.46 22.87
CA TRP A 251 -2.25 -10.86 21.83
C TRP A 251 -0.90 -10.18 22.04
N ARG A 252 0.19 -10.95 21.93
CA ARG A 252 1.57 -10.45 21.98
C ARG A 252 2.39 -11.09 20.89
N LEU A 253 3.24 -10.30 20.24
CA LEU A 253 4.26 -10.82 19.33
C LEU A 253 5.26 -11.69 20.09
N SER A 254 5.65 -12.82 19.49
CA SER A 254 6.68 -13.73 20.01
C SER A 254 8.04 -13.06 20.05
N HIS A 255 8.35 -12.25 19.03
CA HIS A 255 9.57 -11.47 18.92
C HIS A 255 9.20 -10.01 18.68
N ARG A 256 9.78 -9.12 19.47
CA ARG A 256 9.69 -7.67 19.24
C ARG A 256 11.06 -7.20 18.79
N VAL A 257 11.08 -6.16 17.96
CA VAL A 257 12.33 -5.53 17.57
C VAL A 257 13.13 -5.13 18.82
N SER A 258 14.41 -5.50 18.81
CA SER A 258 15.39 -5.23 19.87
C SER A 258 16.46 -4.28 19.38
#